data_AF-A0A7X5WL46-F1
#
_entry.id   AF-A0A7X5WL46-F1
#
_cell.length_a   1.000
_cell.length_b   1.000
_cell.length_c   1.000
_cell.angle_alpha   90.00
_cell.angle_beta   90.00
_cell.angle_gamma   90.00
#
_symmetry.space_group_name_H-M   'P 1'
#
loop_
_entity.id
_entity.type
_entity.pdbx_description
1 polymer ?
#
loop_
_entity_poly.entity_id
_entity_poly.type
_entity_poly.pdbx_seq_one_letter_code
_entity_poly.pdbx_strand_id
1 'polypeptide(L)' 'GFYVAEKLLKDEERSVRVDMFDRLPAPFGLVRFGVAPDHEKIKNVTRIFDKVAARDEFRFFGNVEVGTDV' A
#
# COMPACT_ATOMS: atom_id res chain seq x y z
N GLY A 1 3.75 3.91 3.06
CA GLY A 1 3.38 3.51 1.70
C GLY A 1 2.05 4.09 1.28
N PHE A 2 0.94 3.41 1.61
CA PHE A 2 -0.38 3.70 1.03
C PHE A 2 -0.91 5.12 1.19
N TYR A 3 -0.69 5.80 2.33
CA TYR A 3 -1.12 7.20 2.46
C TYR A 3 -0.41 8.16 1.49
N VAL A 4 0.87 7.91 1.21
CA VAL A 4 1.61 8.72 0.22
C VAL A 4 1.09 8.42 -1.18
N ALA A 5 0.88 7.15 -1.51
CA ALA A 5 0.29 6.74 -2.78
C ALA A 5 -1.11 7.37 -2.99
N GLU A 6 -1.96 7.35 -1.95
CA GLU A 6 -3.28 7.99 -1.98
C GLU A 6 -3.16 9.48 -2.29
N LYS A 7 -2.24 10.18 -1.63
CA LYS A 7 -2.07 11.62 -1.81
C LYS A 7 -1.58 11.97 -3.21
N LEU A 8 -0.62 11.20 -3.73
CA LEU A 8 -0.08 11.40 -5.09
C LEU A 8 -1.14 11.12 -6.16
N LEU A 9 -1.90 10.04 -6.01
CA LEU A 9 -2.92 9.66 -6.99
C LEU A 9 -4.17 10.53 -6.95
N LYS A 10 -4.40 11.29 -5.86
CA LYS A 10 -5.47 12.30 -5.78
C LYS A 10 -5.11 13.62 -6.44
N ASP A 11 -3.86 13.84 -6.81
CA ASP A 11 -3.44 15.07 -7.49
C ASP A 11 -3.85 15.01 -8.97
N GLU A 12 -5.00 15.59 -9.31
CA GLU A 12 -5.54 15.58 -10.67
C GLU A 12 -4.78 16.52 -11.63
N GLU A 13 -3.98 17.46 -11.10
CA GLU A 13 -3.18 18.37 -11.92
C GLU A 13 -1.95 17.68 -12.53
N ARG A 14 -1.57 16.52 -11.99
CA ARG A 14 -0.37 15.77 -12.39
C ARG A 14 -0.70 14.32 -12.62
N SER A 15 -0.45 13.83 -13.84
CA SER A 15 -0.54 12.39 -14.10
C SER A 15 0.63 11.68 -13.43
N VAL A 16 0.35 10.98 -12.33
CA VAL A 16 1.34 10.21 -11.56
C VAL A 16 0.95 8.73 -11.57
N ARG A 17 1.94 7.86 -11.77
CA ARG A 17 1.81 6.42 -11.51
C ARG A 17 2.66 6.04 -10.30
N VAL A 18 2.17 5.10 -9.51
CA VAL A 18 2.81 4.66 -8.28
C VAL A 18 3.08 3.17 -8.34
N ASP A 19 4.35 2.80 -8.28
CA ASP A 19 4.81 1.43 -8.08
C ASP A 19 5.25 1.27 -6.61
N MET A 20 4.61 0.36 -5.89
CA MET A 20 4.92 0.08 -4.49
C MET A 20 5.63 -1.26 -4.35
N PHE A 21 6.86 -1.21 -3.85
CA PHE A 21 7.66 -2.39 -3.53
C PHE A 21 7.55 -2.74 -2.05
N ASP A 22 7.44 -4.03 -1.75
CA ASP A 22 7.49 -4.56 -0.39
C ASP A 22 8.22 -5.90 -0.39
N ARG A 23 9.09 -6.12 0.60
CA ARG A 23 9.80 -7.39 0.77
C ARG A 23 8.86 -8.55 1.13
N LEU A 24 7.67 -8.25 1.70
CA LEU A 24 6.67 -9.26 2.02
C LEU A 24 5.73 -9.50 0.83
N PRO A 25 5.17 -10.72 0.69
CA PRO A 25 4.27 -11.03 -0.42
C PRO A 25 2.89 -10.35 -0.29
N ALA A 26 2.48 -10.00 0.93
CA ALA A 26 1.19 -9.36 1.19
C ALA A 26 1.38 -7.92 1.69
N PRO A 27 0.54 -6.98 1.24
CA PRO A 27 0.67 -5.57 1.59
C PRO A 27 0.22 -5.27 3.04
N PHE A 28 0.19 -3.97 3.36
CA PHE A 28 -0.34 -3.34 4.58
C PHE A 28 0.56 -3.38 5.83
N GLY A 29 1.70 -4.06 5.76
CA GLY A 29 2.72 -4.01 6.82
C GLY A 29 2.13 -4.29 8.21
N LEU A 30 2.42 -3.42 9.19
CA LEU A 30 1.97 -3.62 10.57
C LEU A 30 0.46 -3.62 10.75
N VAL A 31 -0.33 -3.03 9.84
CA VAL A 31 -1.80 -3.15 9.92
C VAL A 31 -2.23 -4.61 9.77
N ARG A 32 -1.51 -5.39 8.96
CA ARG A 32 -1.75 -6.83 8.79
C ARG A 32 -1.00 -7.68 9.82
N PHE A 33 0.28 -7.38 10.03
CA PHE A 33 1.21 -8.26 10.75
C PHE A 33 1.52 -7.83 12.19
N GLY A 34 1.11 -6.62 12.60
CA GLY A 34 1.40 -6.05 13.92
C GLY A 34 0.16 -5.79 14.77
N VAL A 35 -0.94 -5.31 14.17
CA VAL A 35 -2.19 -5.06 14.89
C VAL A 35 -2.75 -6.39 15.40
N ALA A 36 -2.93 -6.46 16.72
CA ALA A 36 -3.43 -7.64 17.39
C ALA A 36 -4.81 -8.08 16.85
N PRO A 37 -5.12 -9.39 16.87
CA PRO A 37 -6.33 -9.93 16.24
C PRO A 37 -7.64 -9.53 16.94
N ASP A 38 -7.59 -9.08 18.19
CA ASP A 38 -8.71 -8.51 18.94
C ASP A 38 -8.94 -7.02 18.63
N HIS A 39 -8.06 -6.39 17.87
CA HIS A 39 -8.11 -4.96 17.50
C HIS A 39 -8.58 -4.72 16.06
N GLU A 40 -9.60 -5.46 15.61
CA GLU A 40 -10.13 -5.42 14.24
C GLU A 40 -10.56 -4.01 13.77
N LYS A 41 -11.02 -3.15 14.69
CA LYS A 41 -11.40 -1.76 14.35
C LYS A 41 -10.25 -0.97 13.71
N ILE A 42 -9.01 -1.19 14.16
CA ILE A 42 -7.82 -0.50 13.64
C ILE A 42 -7.51 -0.98 12.22
N LYS A 43 -7.81 -2.25 11.91
CA LYS A 43 -7.60 -2.83 10.58
C LYS A 43 -8.54 -2.26 9.51
N ASN A 44 -9.64 -1.58 9.87
CA ASN A 44 -10.56 -0.96 8.92
C ASN A 44 -9.90 0.03 7.94
N VAL A 45 -8.73 0.57 8.28
CA VAL A 45 -7.95 1.44 7.40
C VAL A 45 -7.57 0.74 6.09
N THR A 46 -7.49 -0.59 6.06
CA THR A 46 -7.19 -1.34 4.83
C THR A 46 -8.21 -1.06 3.73
N ARG A 47 -9.47 -0.72 4.07
CA ARG A 47 -10.48 -0.34 3.06
C ARG A 47 -10.10 0.89 2.24
N ILE A 48 -9.35 1.83 2.83
CA ILE A 48 -8.81 2.98 2.10
C ILE A 48 -7.67 2.51 1.20
N PHE A 49 -6.81 1.63 1.71
CA PHE A 49 -5.68 1.09 0.96
C PHE A 49 -6.13 0.23 -0.22
N ASP A 50 -7.19 -0.56 -0.07
CA ASP A 50 -7.81 -1.34 -1.14
C ASP A 50 -8.32 -0.43 -2.26
N LYS A 51 -8.92 0.72 -1.93
CA LYS A 51 -9.35 1.72 -2.93
C LYS A 51 -8.18 2.34 -3.68
N VAL A 52 -7.04 2.52 -3.02
CA VAL A 52 -5.81 3.00 -3.65
C VAL A 52 -5.24 1.92 -4.57
N ALA A 53 -5.19 0.67 -4.09
CA ALA A 53 -4.68 -0.48 -4.83
C ALA A 53 -5.51 -0.83 -6.07
N ALA A 54 -6.79 -0.46 -6.07
CA ALA A 54 -7.71 -0.70 -7.19
C ALA A 54 -7.60 0.36 -8.31
N ARG A 55 -6.73 1.38 -8.18
CA ARG A 55 -6.52 2.36 -9.24
C ARG A 55 -5.59 1.81 -10.33
N ASP A 56 -5.90 2.11 -11.58
CA ASP A 56 -5.11 1.66 -12.74
C ASP A 56 -3.66 2.19 -12.72
N GLU A 57 -3.45 3.35 -12.11
CA GLU A 57 -2.14 3.99 -11.99
C GLU A 57 -1.31 3.43 -10.82
N PHE A 58 -1.84 2.49 -10.04
CA PHE A 58 -1.16 1.86 -8.92
C PHE A 58 -0.77 0.42 -9.24
N ARG A 59 0.48 0.05 -8.93
CA ARG A 59 0.95 -1.34 -9.00
C ARG A 59 1.65 -1.72 -7.71
N PHE A 60 1.43 -2.95 -7.26
CA PHE A 60 2.10 -3.52 -6.11
C PHE A 60 3.03 -4.66 -6.54
N PHE A 61 4.27 -4.60 -6.05
CA PHE A 61 5.31 -5.60 -6.25
C PHE A 61 5.72 -6.12 -4.86
N GLY A 62 5.04 -7.16 -4.41
CA GLY A 62 5.42 -7.88 -3.20
C GLY A 62 6.56 -8.85 -3.46
N ASN A 63 7.21 -9.30 -2.39
CA ASN A 63 8.38 -10.18 -2.45
C ASN A 63 9.54 -9.58 -3.27
N VAL A 64 9.72 -8.25 -3.16
CA VAL A 64 10.85 -7.50 -3.73
C VAL A 64 11.49 -6.65 -2.63
N GLU A 65 12.72 -6.98 -2.25
CA GLU A 65 13.48 -6.28 -1.22
C GLU A 65 14.44 -5.26 -1.83
N VAL A 66 14.11 -3.97 -1.67
CA VAL A 66 14.98 -2.85 -2.07
C VAL A 66 16.28 -2.89 -1.25
N GLY A 67 17.42 -2.81 -1.94
CA GLY A 67 18.76 -2.98 -1.37
C GLY A 67 19.31 -4.41 -1.46
N THR A 68 18.48 -5.39 -1.85
CA THR A 68 18.92 -6.78 -2.11
C THR A 68 18.58 -7.21 -3.53
N ASP A 69 17.31 -7.11 -3.93
CA ASP A 69 16.84 -7.51 -5.27
C ASP A 69 17.00 -6.38 -6.30
N VAL A 70 16.86 -5.12 -5.85
CA VAL A 70 16.95 -3.88 -6.67
C VAL A 70 17.63 -2.74 -5.93
#